data_AF-A0A529HQI9-F1
#
_entry.id   AF-A0A529HQI9-F1
#
_cell.length_a   1.000
_cell.length_b   1.000
_cell.length_c   1.000
_cell.angle_alpha   90.00
_cell.angle_beta   90.00
_cell.angle_gamma   90.00
#
_symmetry.space_group_name_H-M   'P 1'
#
loop_
_entity.id
_entity.type
_entity.pdbx_description
1 polymer ?
#
loop_
_entity_poly.entity_id
_entity_poly.type
_entity_poly.pdbx_seq_one_letter_code
_entity_poly.pdbx_strand_id
1 'polypeptide(L)' 'GCSVHGPGGDEAIHSVLDLMYAKAPISTLARAMHIHPNVSELLPTIAQDLKPLA' A
#
# COMPACT_ATOMS: atom_id res chain seq x y z
N GLY A 1 -10.26 1.54 1.43
CA GLY A 1 -9.57 2.37 2.45
C GLY A 1 -8.34 1.63 2.94
N CYS A 2 -7.47 2.29 3.72
CA CYS A 2 -6.34 1.66 4.39
C CYS A 2 -6.17 2.28 5.78
N SER A 3 -5.74 1.48 6.75
CA SER A 3 -5.45 1.89 8.11
C SER A 3 -4.13 1.27 8.52
N VAL A 4 -3.22 2.08 9.04
CA VAL A 4 -1.90 1.63 9.50
C VAL A 4 -1.75 2.04 10.95
N HIS A 5 -1.29 1.12 11.79
CA HIS A 5 -1.02 1.37 13.21
C HIS A 5 0.41 0.96 13.54
N GLY A 6 1.24 1.95 13.90
CA GLY A 6 2.65 1.75 14.24
C GLY A 6 3.55 2.89 13.74
N PRO A 7 4.82 2.94 14.16
CA PRO A 7 5.80 3.91 13.67
C PRO A 7 6.00 3.81 12.15
N GLY A 8 6.19 4.95 11.48
CA GLY A 8 6.35 5.02 10.02
C GLY A 8 5.06 4.70 9.24
N GLY A 9 3.91 4.62 9.91
CA GLY A 9 2.62 4.39 9.26
C GLY A 9 2.13 5.58 8.43
N ASP A 10 2.53 6.80 8.80
CA ASP A 10 2.31 8.03 8.04
C ASP A 10 3.14 8.06 6.74
N GLU A 11 4.36 7.51 6.78
CA GLU A 11 5.17 7.29 5.58
C GLU A 11 4.67 6.13 4.71
N ALA A 12 3.91 5.17 5.25
CA ALA A 12 3.32 4.10 4.45
C ALA A 12 1.96 4.52 3.83
N ILE A 13 1.14 5.25 4.58
CA ILE A 13 -0.24 5.58 4.16
C ILE A 13 -0.26 6.51 2.93
N HIS A 14 0.77 7.35 2.75
CA HIS A 14 0.83 8.26 1.59
C HIS A 14 0.81 7.52 0.25
N SER A 15 1.44 6.34 0.14
CA SER A 15 1.47 5.53 -1.09
C SER A 15 0.07 5.03 -1.45
N VAL A 16 -0.75 4.73 -0.44
CA VAL A 16 -2.15 4.33 -0.63
C VAL A 16 -3.03 5.53 -0.98
N LEU A 17 -2.77 6.69 -0.37
CA LEU A 17 -3.46 7.94 -0.70
C LEU A 17 -3.20 8.34 -2.17
N ASP A 18 -1.95 8.26 -2.63
CA ASP A 18 -1.57 8.55 -4.02
C ASP A 18 -2.28 7.60 -5.00
N LEU A 19 -2.32 6.31 -4.67
CA LEU A 19 -3.04 5.31 -5.46
C LEU A 19 -4.54 5.67 -5.58
N MET A 20 -5.19 6.04 -4.47
CA MET A 20 -6.60 6.43 -4.44
C MET A 20 -6.85 7.73 -5.21
N TYR A 21 -6.01 8.74 -5.02
CA TYR A 21 -6.08 10.01 -5.72
C TYR A 21 -5.95 9.83 -7.24
N ALA A 22 -5.00 9.01 -7.68
CA ALA A 22 -4.77 8.68 -9.08
C ALA A 22 -5.83 7.73 -9.67
N LYS A 23 -6.75 7.20 -8.84
CA LYS A 23 -7.72 6.14 -9.23
C LYS A 23 -7.03 4.93 -9.88
N ALA A 24 -5.81 4.64 -9.44
CA ALA A 24 -5.03 3.55 -9.99
C ALA A 24 -5.52 2.20 -9.45
N PRO A 25 -5.43 1.12 -10.25
CA PRO A 25 -5.83 -0.20 -9.79
C PRO A 25 -4.90 -0.70 -8.69
N ILE A 26 -5.42 -1.53 -7.78
CA ILE A 26 -4.64 -2.12 -6.67
C ILE A 26 -3.44 -2.95 -7.16
N SER A 27 -3.53 -3.46 -8.40
CA SER A 27 -2.43 -4.17 -9.05
C SER A 27 -1.19 -3.31 -9.31
N THR A 28 -1.33 -1.98 -9.34
CA THR A 28 -0.21 -1.04 -9.37
C THR A 28 0.59 -1.12 -8.08
N LEU A 29 -0.07 -1.12 -6.92
CA LEU A 29 0.60 -1.23 -5.60
C LEU A 29 1.17 -2.64 -5.38
N ALA A 30 0.44 -3.68 -5.80
CA ALA A 30 0.88 -5.07 -5.67
C ALA A 30 2.18 -5.40 -6.41
N ARG A 31 2.52 -4.63 -7.45
CA ARG A 31 3.73 -4.80 -8.28
C ARG A 31 4.77 -3.69 -8.07
N ALA A 32 4.54 -2.79 -7.12
CA ALA A 32 5.49 -1.73 -6.82
C ALA A 32 6.74 -2.29 -6.12
N MET A 33 7.90 -1.74 -6.44
CA MET A 33 9.14 -1.99 -5.68
C MET A 33 9.42 -0.76 -4.82
N HIS A 34 9.30 -0.91 -3.51
CA HIS A 34 9.66 0.14 -2.56
C HIS A 34 11.12 -0.01 -2.13
N ILE A 35 11.72 1.10 -1.68
CA ILE A 35 13.10 1.11 -1.21
C ILE A 35 13.22 0.33 0.11
N HIS A 36 14.31 -0.41 0.28
CA HIS A 36 14.61 -1.14 1.53
C HIS A 36 15.76 -0.47 2.28
N PRO A 37 15.70 -0.34 3.63
CA PRO A 37 14.58 -0.71 4.51
C PRO A 37 13.53 0.42 4.66
N ASN A 38 12.24 0.09 4.55
CA ASN A 38 11.14 1.05 4.78
C ASN A 38 9.81 0.34 5.07
N VAL A 39 8.97 0.88 5.97
CA VAL A 39 7.66 0.29 6.32
C VAL A 39 6.76 0.03 5.10
N SER A 40 6.80 0.92 4.10
CA SER A 40 6.04 0.79 2.86
C SER A 40 6.36 -0.49 2.10
N GLU A 41 7.54 -1.09 2.28
CA GLU A 41 7.95 -2.33 1.61
C GLU A 41 7.02 -3.52 1.88
N LEU A 42 6.19 -3.45 2.93
CA LEU A 42 5.17 -4.45 3.23
C LEU A 42 3.88 -4.30 2.38
N LEU A 43 3.64 -3.13 1.80
CA LEU A 43 2.41 -2.83 1.05
C LEU A 43 2.21 -3.74 -0.18
N PRO A 44 3.23 -4.07 -1.00
CA PRO A 44 3.05 -4.98 -2.13
C PRO A 44 2.54 -6.35 -1.69
N THR A 45 3.07 -6.91 -0.60
CA THR A 45 2.63 -8.20 -0.04
C THR A 45 1.19 -8.13 0.45
N ILE A 46 0.84 -7.09 1.22
CA ILE A 46 -0.54 -6.90 1.71
C ILE A 46 -1.52 -6.77 0.54
N ALA A 47 -1.14 -6.04 -0.51
CA ALA A 47 -1.98 -5.83 -1.69
C ALA A 47 -2.22 -7.12 -2.49
N GLN A 48 -1.25 -8.05 -2.51
CA GLN A 48 -1.39 -9.36 -3.16
C GLN A 48 -2.34 -10.29 -2.40
N ASP A 49 -2.44 -10.14 -1.07
CA ASP A 49 -3.32 -10.97 -0.23
C ASP A 49 -4.79 -10.49 -0.19
N LEU A 50 -5.10 -9.35 -0.81
CA LEU A 50 -6.46 -8.80 -0.84
C LEU A 50 -7.41 -9.70 -1.63
N LYS A 51 -8.60 -9.93 -1.07
CA LYS A 51 -9.69 -10.66 -1.71
C LYS A 51 -10.84 -9.71 -2.04
N PRO A 52 -11.59 -9.97 -3.13
CA PRO A 52 -12.81 -9.23 -3.41
C PRO A 52 -13.76 -9.26 -2.21
N LEU A 53 -14.41 -8.13 -1.95
CA LEU A 53 -15.50 -8.06 -0.98
C LEU A 53 -16.71 -8.82 -1.54
N ALA A 54 -17.35 -9.63 -0.69
CA ALA A 54 -18.61 -10.31 -1.01
C ALA A 54 -19.77 -9.31 -1.09
#